data_AF-A0A7S1DZU5-F1
#
_entry.id   AF-A0A7S1DZU5-F1
#
_cell.length_a   1.000
_cell.length_b   1.000
_cell.length_c   1.000
_cell.angle_alpha   90.00
_cell.angle_beta   90.00
_cell.angle_gamma   90.00
#
_symmetry.space_group_name_H-M   'P 1'
#
loop_
_entity.id
_entity.type
_entity.pdbx_description
1 polymer ?
#
loop_
_entity_poly.entity_id
_entity_poly.type
_entity_poly.pdbx_seq_one_letter_code
_entity_poly.pdbx_strand_id
1 'polypeptide(L)'
;LLQLAPCGHMGRFCVWSQAAVEKLDVIYGDDGKRIPTATMANADLARIINSDEVQSVLNPAKEAPSKHAPKRNPLRSVSALEALDPYAAEARRSAARRDEAAKKSKDKRAEARKVNHQKFKKQGDDFYAQISKQGEVCENGFVIE
;
A
#
# COMPACT_ATOMS: atom_id res chain seq x y z
N LEU A 1 20.64 -50.19 -27.76
CA LEU A 1 20.17 -48.92 -27.12
C LEU A 1 21.02 -47.71 -27.50
N LEU A 2 22.34 -47.73 -27.29
CA LEU A 2 23.23 -46.58 -27.52
C LEU A 2 23.18 -45.97 -28.93
N GLN A 3 22.84 -46.76 -29.95
CA GLN A 3 22.63 -46.26 -31.31
C GLN A 3 21.28 -45.56 -31.49
N LEU A 4 20.20 -46.01 -30.84
CA LEU A 4 18.88 -45.40 -30.97
C LEU A 4 18.73 -44.14 -30.11
N ALA A 5 19.32 -44.15 -28.92
CA ALA A 5 19.30 -43.05 -27.96
C ALA A 5 20.72 -42.69 -27.51
N PRO A 6 21.54 -42.06 -28.38
CA PRO A 6 22.87 -41.60 -28.00
C PRO A 6 22.73 -40.58 -26.86
N CYS A 7 23.54 -40.73 -25.81
CA CYS A 7 23.45 -39.91 -24.59
C CYS A 7 22.07 -39.89 -23.90
N GLY A 8 21.19 -40.85 -24.18
CA GLY A 8 19.85 -40.92 -23.58
C GLY A 8 18.81 -39.99 -24.20
N HIS A 9 19.07 -39.39 -25.37
CA HIS A 9 18.07 -38.60 -26.08
C HIS A 9 17.06 -39.51 -26.80
N MET A 10 15.77 -39.26 -26.61
CA MET A 10 14.69 -40.03 -27.23
C MET A 10 14.46 -39.58 -28.68
N GLY A 11 14.34 -40.53 -29.59
CA GLY A 11 14.09 -40.26 -31.01
C GLY A 11 15.38 -40.09 -31.82
N ARG A 12 15.46 -40.82 -32.93
CA ARG A 12 16.51 -40.72 -33.94
C ARG A 12 15.89 -40.95 -35.30
N PHE A 13 16.35 -40.24 -36.32
CA PHE A 13 15.96 -40.52 -37.70
C PHE A 13 16.48 -41.92 -38.09
N CYS A 14 15.56 -42.87 -38.23
CA CYS A 14 15.85 -44.26 -38.55
C CYS A 14 15.31 -44.60 -39.93
N VAL A 15 16.14 -45.24 -40.75
CA VAL A 15 15.75 -45.75 -42.07
C VAL A 15 15.56 -47.26 -41.94
N TRP A 16 14.37 -47.76 -42.27
CA TRP A 16 14.00 -49.16 -42.14
C TRP A 16 13.69 -49.77 -43.50
N SER A 17 14.10 -51.02 -43.72
CA SER A 17 13.59 -51.84 -44.83
C SER A 17 12.25 -52.49 -44.44
N GLN A 18 11.43 -52.83 -45.42
CA GLN A 18 10.12 -53.46 -45.18
C GLN A 18 10.24 -54.73 -44.30
N ALA A 19 11.13 -55.65 -44.67
CA ALA A 19 11.35 -56.88 -43.91
C ALA A 19 11.84 -56.65 -42.47
N ALA A 20 12.49 -55.52 -42.18
CA ALA A 20 12.89 -55.18 -40.82
C ALA A 20 11.70 -54.74 -39.97
N VAL A 21 10.73 -54.01 -40.56
CA VAL A 21 9.50 -53.59 -39.87
C VAL A 21 8.60 -54.79 -39.58
N GLU A 22 8.44 -55.71 -40.55
CA GLU A 22 7.66 -56.95 -40.36
C GLU A 22 8.24 -57.82 -39.23
N LYS A 23 9.58 -57.86 -39.10
CA LYS A 23 10.23 -58.57 -37.99
C LYS A 23 10.01 -57.93 -36.62
N LEU A 24 9.68 -56.64 -36.52
CA LEU A 24 9.38 -56.02 -35.23
C LEU A 24 8.09 -56.59 -34.63
N ASP A 25 7.10 -56.90 -35.47
CA ASP A 25 5.84 -57.52 -35.03
C ASP A 25 6.07 -58.93 -34.50
N VAL A 26 6.97 -59.70 -35.12
CA VAL A 26 7.37 -61.02 -34.57
C VAL A 26 8.06 -60.90 -33.20
N ILE A 27 8.80 -59.82 -32.95
CA ILE A 27 9.55 -59.63 -31.70
C ILE A 27 8.65 -59.07 -30.57
N TYR A 28 7.72 -58.16 -30.89
CA TYR A 28 6.95 -57.38 -29.92
C TYR A 28 5.43 -57.45 -30.08
N GLY A 29 4.92 -58.22 -31.04
CA GLY A 29 3.49 -58.49 -31.22
C GLY A 29 2.95 -59.44 -30.15
N ASP A 30 1.79 -60.03 -30.41
CA ASP A 30 0.98 -60.74 -29.39
C ASP A 30 1.72 -61.92 -28.73
N ASP A 31 2.49 -62.69 -29.50
CA ASP A 31 3.31 -63.81 -29.02
C ASP A 31 4.75 -63.42 -28.62
N GLY A 32 5.06 -62.12 -28.71
CA GLY A 32 6.39 -61.57 -28.53
C GLY A 32 6.74 -61.19 -27.09
N LYS A 33 7.75 -60.31 -26.96
CA LYS A 33 8.13 -59.74 -25.67
C LYS A 33 7.05 -58.78 -25.19
N ARG A 34 6.63 -58.95 -23.93
CA ARG A 34 5.62 -58.10 -23.29
C ARG A 34 6.05 -56.63 -23.24
N ILE A 35 5.27 -55.78 -23.88
CA ILE A 35 5.44 -54.32 -23.84
C ILE A 35 4.95 -53.79 -22.48
N PRO A 36 5.71 -52.88 -21.82
CA PRO A 36 5.23 -52.21 -20.62
C PRO A 36 3.92 -51.46 -20.87
N THR A 37 2.94 -51.67 -20.00
CA THR A 37 1.66 -50.96 -20.08
C THR A 37 1.84 -49.51 -19.63
N ALA A 38 1.33 -48.57 -20.42
CA ALA A 38 1.28 -47.17 -20.01
C ALA A 38 0.39 -47.00 -18.75
N THR A 39 0.72 -46.04 -17.90
CA THR A 39 -0.07 -45.71 -16.71
C THR A 39 -1.41 -45.08 -17.05
N MET A 40 -1.52 -44.47 -18.24
CA MET A 40 -2.74 -43.85 -18.76
C MET A 40 -3.11 -44.51 -20.09
N ALA A 41 -4.40 -44.77 -20.29
CA ALA A 41 -4.91 -45.30 -21.56
C ALA A 41 -4.85 -44.25 -22.69
N ASN A 42 -5.14 -42.98 -22.38
CA ASN A 42 -5.04 -41.85 -23.30
C ASN A 42 -4.08 -40.81 -22.73
N ALA A 43 -3.09 -40.38 -23.51
CA ALA A 43 -2.10 -39.38 -23.09
C ALA A 43 -2.55 -37.92 -23.35
N ASP A 44 -3.62 -37.72 -24.12
CA ASP A 44 -4.14 -36.38 -24.44
C ASP A 44 -4.97 -35.83 -23.27
N LEU A 45 -4.28 -35.13 -22.38
CA LEU A 45 -4.89 -34.47 -21.23
C LEU A 45 -5.82 -33.33 -21.65
N ALA A 46 -5.52 -32.62 -22.74
CA ALA A 46 -6.33 -31.49 -23.17
C ALA A 46 -7.72 -31.96 -23.59
N ARG A 47 -7.81 -33.08 -24.32
CA ARG A 47 -9.09 -33.68 -24.69
C ARG A 47 -9.88 -34.16 -23.48
N ILE A 48 -9.23 -34.80 -22.51
CA ILE A 48 -9.90 -35.31 -21.30
C ILE A 48 -10.41 -34.13 -20.44
N ILE A 49 -9.57 -33.11 -20.23
CA ILE A 49 -9.93 -31.95 -19.41
C ILE A 49 -11.09 -31.18 -20.04
N ASN A 50 -11.12 -31.04 -21.36
CA ASN A 50 -12.14 -30.28 -22.07
C ASN A 50 -13.38 -31.12 -22.45
N SER A 51 -13.51 -32.35 -21.94
CA SER A 51 -14.69 -33.16 -22.21
C SER A 51 -15.89 -32.69 -21.37
N ASP A 52 -17.10 -32.90 -21.87
CA ASP A 52 -18.33 -32.43 -21.23
C ASP A 52 -18.54 -33.07 -19.85
N GLU A 53 -18.11 -34.32 -19.67
CA GLU A 53 -18.22 -35.05 -18.40
C GLU A 53 -17.35 -34.41 -17.31
N VAL A 54 -16.17 -33.90 -17.68
CA VAL A 54 -15.28 -33.21 -16.74
C VAL A 54 -15.73 -31.77 -16.52
N GLN A 55 -16.06 -31.05 -17.59
CA GLN A 55 -16.43 -29.63 -17.52
C GLN A 55 -17.79 -29.40 -16.85
N SER A 56 -18.74 -30.33 -16.95
CA SER A 56 -20.06 -30.22 -16.31
C SER A 56 -20.02 -30.30 -14.78
N VAL A 57 -18.99 -30.94 -14.21
CA VAL A 57 -18.82 -31.11 -12.76
C VAL A 57 -17.81 -30.10 -12.19
N LEU A 58 -17.01 -29.46 -13.05
CA LEU A 58 -15.97 -28.53 -12.63
C LEU A 58 -16.58 -27.27 -11.99
N ASN A 59 -16.03 -26.86 -10.85
CA ASN A 59 -16.35 -25.55 -10.29
C ASN A 59 -15.80 -24.42 -11.18
N PRO A 60 -16.47 -23.26 -11.26
CA PRO A 60 -15.97 -22.12 -12.01
C PRO A 60 -14.58 -21.69 -11.50
N ALA A 61 -13.78 -21.16 -12.42
CA ALA A 61 -12.43 -20.67 -12.10
C ALA A 61 -12.50 -19.58 -11.03
N LYS A 62 -11.66 -19.70 -9.99
CA LYS A 62 -11.55 -18.69 -8.94
C LYS A 62 -10.75 -17.50 -9.45
N GLU A 63 -11.23 -16.30 -9.12
CA GLU A 63 -10.50 -15.07 -9.41
C GLU A 63 -9.11 -15.07 -8.76
N ALA A 64 -8.14 -14.55 -9.50
CA ALA A 64 -6.79 -14.37 -8.98
C ALA A 64 -6.81 -13.38 -7.80
N PRO A 65 -5.93 -13.54 -6.79
CA PRO A 65 -5.84 -12.59 -5.70
C PRO A 65 -5.52 -11.19 -6.25
N SER A 66 -6.17 -10.17 -5.68
CA SER A 66 -5.94 -8.79 -6.10
C SER A 66 -4.49 -8.39 -5.86
N LYS A 67 -3.89 -7.74 -6.85
CA LYS A 67 -2.54 -7.16 -6.70
C LYS A 67 -2.65 -5.97 -5.74
N HIS A 68 -1.99 -6.06 -4.59
CA HIS A 68 -2.01 -4.99 -3.60
C HIS A 68 -1.19 -3.79 -4.08
N ALA A 69 -1.81 -2.61 -4.17
CA ALA A 69 -1.11 -1.35 -4.48
C ALA A 69 -0.10 -0.97 -3.38
N PRO A 70 0.94 -0.17 -3.64
CA PRO A 70 1.88 0.24 -2.59
C PRO A 70 1.16 0.96 -1.43
N LYS A 71 1.47 0.55 -0.19
CA LYS A 71 0.89 1.12 1.03
C LYS A 71 1.34 2.58 1.21
N ARG A 72 0.41 3.53 1.11
CA ARG A 72 0.68 4.95 1.39
C ARG A 72 0.69 5.19 2.89
N ASN A 73 1.66 5.97 3.38
CA ASN A 73 1.77 6.29 4.80
C ASN A 73 0.68 7.31 5.22
N PRO A 74 -0.26 6.96 6.13
CA PRO A 74 -1.33 7.84 6.57
C PRO A 74 -0.84 9.03 7.40
N LEU A 75 0.35 8.95 7.99
CA LEU A 75 0.94 10.10 8.69
C LEU A 75 1.43 11.17 7.71
N ARG A 76 1.75 10.81 6.46
CA ARG A 76 2.24 11.74 5.43
C ARG A 76 1.19 12.14 4.40
N SER A 77 0.25 11.25 4.07
CA SER A 77 -0.78 11.48 3.05
C SER A 77 -2.16 11.62 3.69
N VAL A 78 -2.81 12.77 3.47
CA VAL A 78 -4.14 13.05 4.01
C VAL A 78 -5.21 12.14 3.42
N SER A 79 -5.09 11.73 2.15
CA SER A 79 -6.05 10.78 1.55
C SER A 79 -5.90 9.36 2.09
N ALA A 80 -4.67 8.93 2.39
CA ALA A 80 -4.45 7.67 3.09
C ALA A 80 -4.93 7.73 4.55
N LEU A 81 -4.82 8.89 5.20
CA LEU A 81 -5.39 9.12 6.52
C LEU A 81 -6.91 9.10 6.49
N GLU A 82 -7.54 9.72 5.50
CA GLU A 82 -9.00 9.78 5.36
C GLU A 82 -9.64 8.40 5.18
N ALA A 83 -8.96 7.51 4.45
CA ALA A 83 -9.37 6.11 4.33
C ALA A 83 -9.26 5.33 5.65
N LEU A 84 -8.44 5.80 6.61
CA LEU A 84 -8.23 5.17 7.91
C LEU A 84 -9.08 5.79 9.02
N ASP A 85 -9.10 7.13 9.10
CA ASP A 85 -9.82 7.95 10.07
C ASP A 85 -10.27 9.28 9.43
N PRO A 86 -11.58 9.46 9.16
CA PRO A 86 -12.11 10.68 8.55
C PRO A 86 -12.00 11.91 9.47
N TYR A 87 -12.08 11.72 10.79
CA TYR A 87 -12.02 12.83 11.74
C TYR A 87 -10.59 13.36 11.87
N ALA A 88 -9.60 12.48 11.92
CA ALA A 88 -8.19 12.89 11.93
C ALA A 88 -7.80 13.62 10.63
N ALA A 89 -8.36 13.21 9.48
CA ALA A 89 -8.16 13.92 8.22
C ALA A 89 -8.76 15.33 8.25
N GLU A 90 -9.98 15.51 8.74
CA GLU A 90 -10.59 16.84 8.85
C GLU A 90 -9.91 17.71 9.92
N ALA A 91 -9.46 17.12 11.03
CA ALA A 91 -8.64 17.82 12.03
C ALA A 91 -7.36 18.38 11.41
N ARG A 92 -6.66 17.60 10.57
CA ARG A 92 -5.46 18.09 9.85
C ARG A 92 -5.79 19.14 8.81
N ARG A 93 -6.88 18.98 8.04
CA ARG A 93 -7.33 19.99 7.06
C ARG A 93 -7.71 21.31 7.73
N SER A 94 -8.46 21.24 8.83
CA SER A 94 -8.86 22.41 9.60
C SER A 94 -7.69 23.09 10.30
N ALA A 95 -6.72 22.34 10.82
CA ALA A 95 -5.46 22.89 11.34
C ALA A 95 -4.69 23.64 10.24
N ALA A 96 -4.54 23.05 9.05
CA ALA A 96 -3.89 23.72 7.92
C ALA A 96 -4.61 25.02 7.51
N ARG A 97 -5.96 25.00 7.43
CA ARG A 97 -6.77 26.20 7.18
C ARG A 97 -6.57 27.27 8.26
N ARG A 98 -6.50 26.88 9.54
CA ARG A 98 -6.24 27.79 10.67
C ARG A 98 -4.84 28.41 10.58
N ASP A 99 -3.83 27.63 10.23
CA ASP A 99 -2.45 28.12 10.07
C ASP A 99 -2.33 29.11 8.91
N GLU A 100 -3.00 28.84 7.78
CA GLU A 100 -3.07 29.75 6.65
C GLU A 100 -3.77 31.07 7.02
N ALA A 101 -4.90 30.99 7.73
CA ALA A 101 -5.59 32.17 8.23
C ALA A 101 -4.74 32.95 9.24
N ALA A 102 -4.03 32.26 10.13
CA ALA A 102 -3.12 32.85 11.09
C ALA A 102 -1.97 33.60 10.39
N LYS A 103 -1.37 33.01 9.35
CA LYS A 103 -0.33 33.67 8.54
C LYS A 103 -0.85 34.95 7.88
N LYS A 104 -2.05 34.92 7.29
CA LYS A 104 -2.68 36.11 6.67
C LYS A 104 -3.02 37.21 7.68
N SER A 105 -3.33 36.86 8.92
CA SER A 105 -3.69 37.81 9.99
C SER A 105 -2.51 38.32 10.81
N LYS A 106 -1.30 37.83 10.56
CA LYS A 106 -0.09 38.07 11.37
C LYS A 106 0.26 39.55 11.46
N ASP A 107 0.20 40.29 10.36
CA ASP A 107 0.59 41.71 10.32
C ASP A 107 -0.40 42.59 11.09
N LYS A 108 -1.70 42.34 10.90
CA LYS A 108 -2.77 43.02 11.66
C LYS A 108 -2.64 42.76 13.16
N ARG A 109 -2.32 41.52 13.53
CA ARG A 109 -2.13 41.12 14.93
C ARG A 109 -0.86 41.70 15.54
N ALA A 110 0.22 41.82 14.75
CA ALA A 110 1.45 42.47 15.17
C ALA A 110 1.23 43.97 15.45
N GLU A 111 0.47 44.64 14.58
CA GLU A 111 0.15 46.07 14.76
C GLU A 111 -0.76 46.31 15.97
N ALA A 112 -1.81 45.50 16.12
CA ALA A 112 -2.67 45.54 17.31
C ALA A 112 -1.88 45.29 18.61
N ARG A 113 -0.86 44.41 18.58
CA ARG A 113 0.01 44.15 19.74
C ARG A 113 0.87 45.37 20.11
N LYS A 114 1.41 46.11 19.14
CA LYS A 114 2.18 47.34 19.39
C LYS A 114 1.30 48.41 20.04
N VAL A 115 0.10 48.62 19.50
CA VAL A 115 -0.86 49.61 20.05
C VAL A 115 -1.24 49.26 21.48
N ASN A 116 -1.55 47.99 21.77
CA ASN A 116 -1.87 47.56 23.12
C ASN A 116 -0.67 47.71 24.07
N HIS A 117 0.54 47.36 23.62
CA HIS A 117 1.76 47.55 24.43
C HIS A 117 1.98 49.02 24.83
N GLN A 118 1.78 49.96 23.91
CA GLN A 118 1.86 51.39 24.21
C GLN A 118 0.80 51.83 25.22
N LYS A 119 -0.44 51.33 25.10
CA LYS A 119 -1.51 51.62 26.08
C LYS A 119 -1.17 51.08 27.48
N PHE A 120 -0.68 49.85 27.58
CA PHE A 120 -0.28 49.26 28.86
C PHE A 120 0.88 50.01 29.51
N LYS A 121 1.85 50.51 28.72
CA LYS A 121 2.92 51.36 29.25
C LYS A 121 2.37 52.64 29.87
N LYS A 122 1.51 53.36 29.14
CA LYS A 122 0.89 54.61 29.64
C LYS A 122 0.09 54.37 30.92
N GLN A 123 -0.70 53.30 30.98
CA GLN A 123 -1.44 52.93 32.20
C GLN A 123 -0.50 52.66 33.38
N GLY A 124 0.65 52.02 33.14
CA GLY A 124 1.68 51.83 34.16
C GLY A 124 2.26 53.16 34.63
N ASP A 125 2.63 54.04 33.69
CA ASP A 125 3.17 55.36 34.00
C ASP A 125 2.17 56.21 34.80
N ASP A 126 0.88 56.20 34.42
CA ASP A 126 -0.21 56.90 35.11
C ASP A 126 -0.43 56.33 36.53
N PHE A 127 -0.34 55.00 36.69
CA PHE A 127 -0.45 54.34 37.99
C PHE A 127 0.69 54.75 38.94
N TYR A 128 1.94 54.76 38.45
CA TYR A 128 3.09 55.22 39.25
C TYR A 128 3.00 56.72 39.59
N ALA A 129 2.50 57.55 38.67
CA ALA A 129 2.29 58.98 38.92
C ALA A 129 1.17 59.26 39.93
N GLN A 130 0.15 58.41 40.01
CA GLN A 130 -0.91 58.53 41.02
C GLN A 130 -0.39 58.15 42.41
N ILE A 131 0.45 57.11 42.51
CA ILE A 131 1.08 56.71 43.77
C ILE A 131 2.02 57.80 44.29
N SER A 132 2.84 58.43 43.44
CA SER A 132 3.77 59.47 43.88
C SER A 132 3.07 60.70 44.46
N LYS A 133 1.91 61.10 43.91
CA LYS A 133 1.08 62.19 44.46
C LYS A 133 0.50 61.87 45.83
N GLN A 134 0.15 60.61 46.11
CA GLN A 134 -0.26 60.21 47.46
C GLN A 134 0.89 60.27 48.46
N GLY A 135 2.14 60.12 48.00
CA GLY A 135 3.34 60.28 48.82
C GLY A 135 3.58 61.72 49.30
N GLU A 136 3.34 62.73 48.45
CA GLU A 136 3.45 64.15 48.83
C GLU A 136 2.41 64.57 49.88
N VAL A 137 1.24 63.93 49.93
CA VAL A 137 0.22 64.20 50.97
C VAL A 137 0.70 63.80 52.38
N CYS A 138 1.76 62.98 52.47
CA CYS A 138 2.39 62.59 53.74
C CYS A 138 3.61 63.45 54.13
N GLU A 139 4.06 64.41 53.31
CA GLU A 139 5.22 65.27 53.64
C GLU A 139 4.88 66.37 54.66
N ASN A 140 3.68 66.94 54.61
CA ASN A 140 3.19 67.82 55.67
C ASN A 140 2.58 66.95 56.76
N GLY A 141 3.41 66.58 57.75
CA GLY A 141 3.08 65.63 58.80
C GLY A 141 1.68 65.78 59.41
N PHE A 142 1.11 64.64 59.82
CA PHE A 142 -0.20 64.50 60.44
C PHE A 142 -0.33 65.44 61.65
N VAL A 143 -1.01 66.58 61.49
CA VAL A 143 -1.38 67.46 62.62
C VAL A 143 -2.56 66.81 63.32
N ILE A 144 -2.31 66.28 64.52
CA ILE A 144 -3.33 65.87 65.50
C ILE A 144 -3.30 66.96 66.58
N GLU A 145 -4.46 67.61 66.77
CA GLU A 145 -4.83 68.62 67.78
C GLU A 145 -3.71 69.43 68.48
#